data_AF-A0A5B7JS42-F1
#
_entry.id   AF-A0A5B7JS42-F1
#
_cell.length_a   1.000
_cell.length_b   1.000
_cell.length_c   1.000
_cell.angle_alpha   90.00
_cell.angle_beta   90.00
_cell.angle_gamma   90.00
#
_symmetry.space_group_name_H-M   'P 1'
#
loop_
_entity.id
_entity.type
_entity.pdbx_description
1 polymer ?
#
loop_
_entity_poly.entity_id
_entity_poly.type
_entity_poly.pdbx_seq_one_letter_code
_entity_poly.pdbx_strand_id
1 'polypeptide(L)' 'MREGVANVIKLSPSNTMAASSHDKYCTPLASRYASKEMTYNFSDAKKFSTWRKLWTLLAKAEQVC' A
#
# COMPACT_ATOMS: atom_id res chain seq x y z
N MET A 1 -9.62 -49.38 1.89
CA MET A 1 -9.40 -48.01 2.39
C MET A 1 -8.58 -47.23 1.37
N ARG A 2 -9.24 -46.50 0.48
CA ARG A 2 -8.62 -45.53 -0.44
C ARG A 2 -9.32 -44.19 -0.18
N GLU A 3 -8.86 -43.48 0.85
CA GLU A 3 -9.20 -42.08 1.06
C GLU A 3 -8.15 -41.28 0.28
N GLY A 4 -8.42 -40.53 -0.78
CA GLY A 4 -9.65 -39.81 -1.07
C GLY A 4 -9.64 -38.38 -0.53
N VAL A 5 -8.46 -37.74 -0.35
CA VAL A 5 -8.38 -36.31 0.06
C VAL A 5 -7.25 -35.53 -0.64
N ALA A 6 -7.12 -35.69 -1.96
CA ALA A 6 -6.24 -34.87 -2.79
C ALA A 6 -6.90 -33.54 -3.25
N ASN A 7 -7.81 -32.95 -2.45
CA ASN A 7 -8.54 -31.76 -2.90
C ASN A 7 -8.98 -30.81 -1.77
N VAL A 8 -8.02 -30.22 -1.06
CA VAL A 8 -8.23 -29.03 -0.21
C VAL A 8 -7.29 -27.88 -0.61
N ILE A 9 -6.86 -27.85 -1.88
CA ILE A 9 -6.40 -26.60 -2.51
C ILE A 9 -7.63 -25.99 -3.20
N LYS A 10 -8.61 -25.55 -2.40
CA LYS A 10 -9.55 -24.54 -2.91
C LYS A 10 -8.81 -23.21 -2.90
N LEU A 11 -8.16 -22.94 -4.03
CA LEU A 11 -7.93 -21.60 -4.54
C LEU A 11 -9.21 -20.79 -4.37
N SER A 12 -9.23 -19.86 -3.42
CA SER A 12 -10.15 -18.72 -3.46
C SER A 12 -9.52 -17.67 -4.38
N PRO A 13 -10.08 -17.37 -5.57
CA PRO A 13 -9.65 -16.25 -6.37
C PRO A 13 -10.41 -15.02 -5.87
N SER A 14 -9.97 -14.45 -4.76
CA SER A 14 -10.47 -13.16 -4.29
C SER A 14 -9.31 -12.39 -3.66
N ASN A 15 -8.60 -11.70 -4.55
CA ASN A 15 -7.84 -10.49 -4.25
C ASN A 15 -6.67 -10.62 -3.25
N THR A 16 -5.64 -11.39 -3.60
CA THR A 16 -4.29 -11.11 -3.07
C THR A 16 -3.72 -9.93 -3.85
N MET A 17 -4.18 -8.70 -3.55
CA MET A 17 -3.34 -7.55 -3.83
C MET A 17 -2.18 -7.65 -2.87
N ALA A 18 -1.04 -8.11 -3.39
CA ALA A 18 0.23 -8.13 -2.69
C ALA A 18 0.45 -6.72 -2.12
N ALA A 19 0.24 -6.56 -0.82
CA ALA A 19 0.53 -5.32 -0.13
C ALA A 19 2.01 -5.03 -0.38
N SER A 20 2.29 -4.06 -1.23
CA SER A 20 3.65 -3.72 -1.58
C SER A 20 4.33 -3.27 -0.30
N SER A 21 5.58 -3.69 -0.07
CA SER A 21 6.29 -3.36 1.17
C SER A 21 6.50 -1.85 1.38
N HIS A 22 6.08 -1.02 0.41
CA HIS A 22 6.16 0.44 0.37
C HIS A 22 4.91 1.15 0.89
N ASP A 23 3.80 0.43 1.10
CA ASP A 23 2.55 1.01 1.64
C ASP A 23 2.62 1.23 3.15
N LYS A 24 3.66 0.70 3.81
CA LYS A 24 3.86 0.80 5.25
C LYS A 24 5.23 1.38 5.56
N TYR A 25 5.25 2.38 6.43
CA TYR A 25 6.48 2.90 7.00
C TYR A 25 7.09 1.88 7.99
N CYS A 26 8.10 1.12 7.55
CA CYS A 26 8.77 0.11 8.37
C CYS A 26 9.84 0.74 9.28
N THR A 27 9.41 1.25 10.44
CA THR A 27 10.31 1.58 11.56
C THR A 27 9.93 0.80 12.81
N PRO A 28 10.89 0.52 13.73
CA PRO A 28 10.60 -0.23 14.97
C PRO A 28 9.52 0.45 15.83
N LEU A 29 9.41 1.78 15.77
CA LEU A 29 8.34 2.52 16.42
C LEU A 29 6.99 2.34 15.70
N ALA A 30 6.97 2.41 14.37
CA ALA A 30 5.75 2.26 13.59
C ALA A 30 5.15 0.85 13.74
N SER A 31 5.99 -0.19 13.77
CA SER A 31 5.51 -1.57 13.91
C SER A 31 4.88 -1.89 15.26
N ARG A 32 5.26 -1.18 16.34
CA ARG A 32 4.77 -1.44 17.71
C ARG A 32 3.67 -0.49 18.16
N TYR A 33 3.73 0.77 17.75
CA TYR A 33 2.94 1.83 18.37
C TYR A 33 2.07 2.63 17.39
N ALA A 34 2.31 2.54 16.08
CA ALA A 34 1.57 3.34 15.11
C ALA A 34 0.30 2.63 14.63
N SER A 35 -0.77 3.40 14.48
CA SER A 35 -1.99 2.94 13.81
C SER A 35 -1.73 2.68 12.32
N LYS A 36 -2.58 1.87 11.70
CA LYS A 36 -2.51 1.57 10.26
C LYS A 36 -2.59 2.84 9.42
N GLU A 37 -3.49 3.76 9.78
CA GLU A 37 -3.64 5.07 9.12
C GLU A 37 -2.39 5.94 9.25
N MET A 38 -1.78 5.98 10.43
CA MET A 38 -0.57 6.76 10.67
C MET A 38 0.62 6.21 9.87
N THR A 39 0.75 4.89 9.82
CA THR A 39 1.80 4.19 9.08
C THR A 39 1.67 4.43 7.57
N TYR A 40 0.44 4.57 7.06
CA TYR A 40 0.15 4.92 5.66
C TYR A 40 0.43 6.39 5.34
N ASN A 41 0.12 7.32 6.25
CA ASN A 41 0.43 8.74 6.05
C ASN A 41 1.93 8.99 5.83
N PHE A 42 2.78 8.23 6.52
CA PHE A 42 4.24 8.28 6.38
C PHE A 42 4.81 7.23 5.42
N SER A 43 3.98 6.58 4.62
CA SER A 43 4.43 5.64 3.59
C SER A 43 5.12 6.34 2.42
N ASP A 44 6.02 5.63 1.74
CA ASP A 44 6.68 6.13 0.54
C ASP A 44 5.69 6.37 -0.61
N ALA A 45 4.67 5.51 -0.72
CA ALA A 45 3.58 5.67 -1.69
C ALA A 45 2.86 7.01 -1.52
N LYS A 46 2.54 7.41 -0.28
CA LYS A 46 1.89 8.68 0.01
C LYS A 46 2.82 9.87 -0.22
N LYS A 47 4.09 9.76 0.16
CA LYS A 47 5.12 10.80 -0.03
C LYS A 47 5.26 11.17 -1.51
N PHE A 48 5.58 10.21 -2.37
CA PHE A 48 5.81 10.47 -3.79
C PHE A 48 4.56 10.89 -4.54
N SER A 49 3.39 10.34 -4.17
CA SER A 49 2.12 10.77 -4.74
C SER A 49 1.81 12.23 -4.42
N THR A 50 2.14 12.68 -3.20
CA THR A 50 1.91 14.06 -2.77
C THR A 50 2.84 15.03 -3.49
N TRP A 51 4.11 14.68 -3.67
CA TRP A 51 5.07 15.51 -4.42
C TRP A 51 4.65 15.70 -5.88
N ARG A 52 4.23 14.62 -6.56
CA ARG A 52 3.73 14.74 -7.94
C ARG A 52 2.53 15.67 -8.03
N LYS A 53 1.61 15.60 -7.08
CA LYS A 53 0.46 16.51 -7.01
C LYS A 53 0.91 17.96 -6.87
N LEU A 54 1.89 18.24 -6.01
CA LEU A 54 2.43 19.59 -5.83
C LEU A 54 3.05 20.11 -7.13
N TRP A 55 3.82 19.30 -7.86
CA TRP A 55 4.35 19.71 -9.16
C TRP A 55 3.27 19.97 -10.20
N THR A 56 2.22 19.13 -10.26
CA THR A 56 1.09 19.40 -11.16
C THR A 56 0.37 20.70 -10.77
N LEU A 57 0.20 20.96 -9.48
CA LEU A 57 -0.41 22.20 -9.00
C LEU A 57 0.44 23.43 -9.33
N LEU A 58 1.76 23.32 -9.17
CA LEU A 58 2.70 24.37 -9.53
C LEU A 58 2.63 24.69 -11.03
N ALA A 59 2.73 23.67 -11.88
CA ALA A 59 2.64 23.84 -13.33
C ALA A 59 1.31 24.46 -13.78
N LYS A 60 0.20 24.09 -13.12
CA LYS A 60 -1.11 24.71 -13.37
C LYS A 60 -1.16 26.17 -12.94
N ALA A 61 -0.53 26.52 -11.82
CA ALA A 61 -0.46 27.90 -11.37
C ALA A 61 0.38 28.76 -12.33
N GLU A 62 1.51 28.24 -12.81
CA GLU A 62 2.37 28.92 -13.79
C GLU A 62 1.71 29.06 -15.17
N GLN A 63 0.89 28.11 -15.61
CA GLN A 63 0.17 28.18 -16.90
C GLN A 63 -0.91 29.27 -16.94
N VAL A 64 -1.50 29.61 -15.80
CA VAL A 64 -2.63 30.54 -15.71
C VAL A 64 -2.17 32.00 -15.72
N CYS A 65 -0.90 32.27 -15.40
CA CYS A 65 -0.28 33.60 -15.52
C CYS A 65 0.17 33.87 -16.95
#